data_AF-A0A914UVD6-F1
#
_entry.id   AF-A0A914UVD6-F1
#
_cell.length_a   1.000
_cell.length_b   1.000
_cell.length_c   1.000
_cell.angle_alpha   90.00
_cell.angle_beta   90.00
_cell.angle_gamma   90.00
#
_symmetry.space_group_name_H-M   'P 1'
#
loop_
_entity.id
_entity.type
_entity.pdbx_description
1 polymer ?
#
loop_
_entity_poly.entity_id
_entity_poly.type
_entity_poly.pdbx_seq_one_letter_code
_entity_poly.pdbx_strand_id
1 'polypeptide(L)'
;EQSENAPLVEATLKTLLKFLNWIPVGYIFETNLVDHLTQKFLLVPMFRSVTLQCLMEIAGISLPDKNDTYNEKLVFMFTNTMAQMKQMMDPSLNLAEAFKVGSDDDQKFIANLAQFLCTFLKEHSGLVEVTDNKESDVKTAHELGMVYMLKISEVDDVEIFKICLDYWNWMSAELYRECPFLCSSMGSFVGAFGLGALSSNHQVPPRRRLY
;
A
#
# COMPACT_ATOMS: atom_id res chain seq x y z
N GLU A 1 -15.16 -20.97 13.53
CA GLU A 1 -15.27 -20.03 12.39
C GLU A 1 -16.73 -19.64 12.03
N GLN A 2 -17.71 -19.77 12.95
CA GLN A 2 -19.14 -19.49 12.68
C GLN A 2 -19.86 -18.76 13.83
N SER A 3 -19.12 -18.00 14.66
CA SER A 3 -19.79 -17.29 15.76
C SER A 3 -20.56 -16.08 15.23
N GLU A 4 -21.87 -16.03 15.48
CA GLU A 4 -22.75 -14.89 15.16
C GLU A 4 -22.74 -13.81 16.25
N ASN A 5 -22.00 -14.03 17.35
CA ASN A 5 -21.93 -13.08 18.45
C ASN A 5 -20.93 -11.95 18.11
N ALA A 6 -21.46 -10.84 17.62
CA ALA A 6 -20.68 -9.68 17.19
C ALA A 6 -19.68 -9.16 18.25
N PRO A 7 -20.07 -8.94 19.53
CA PRO A 7 -19.11 -8.57 20.58
C PRO A 7 -17.96 -9.56 20.76
N LEU A 8 -18.24 -10.87 20.68
CA LEU A 8 -17.21 -11.90 20.78
C LEU A 8 -16.25 -11.86 19.58
N VAL A 9 -16.77 -11.66 18.37
CA VAL A 9 -15.95 -11.52 17.15
C VAL A 9 -15.06 -10.29 17.26
N GLU A 10 -15.59 -9.15 17.69
CA GLU A 10 -14.81 -7.92 17.89
C GLU A 10 -13.69 -8.12 18.93
N ALA A 11 -14.01 -8.72 20.08
CA ALA A 11 -13.02 -9.04 21.12
C ALA A 11 -11.94 -10.00 20.59
N THR A 12 -12.32 -10.96 19.75
CA THR A 12 -11.39 -11.89 19.12
C THR A 12 -10.45 -11.19 18.15
N LEU A 13 -10.96 -10.28 17.30
CA LEU A 13 -10.14 -9.49 16.38
C LEU A 13 -9.18 -8.54 17.13
N LYS A 14 -9.65 -7.88 18.20
CA LYS A 14 -8.78 -7.05 19.05
C LYS A 14 -7.70 -7.87 19.74
N THR A 15 -8.02 -9.09 20.14
CA THR A 15 -7.06 -10.02 20.74
C THR A 15 -6.03 -10.45 19.69
N LEU A 16 -6.47 -10.88 18.52
CA LEU A 16 -5.62 -11.23 17.39
C LEU A 16 -4.63 -10.10 17.06
N LEU A 17 -5.10 -8.86 16.97
CA LEU A 17 -4.26 -7.68 16.70
C LEU A 17 -3.04 -7.60 17.63
N LYS A 18 -3.21 -7.94 18.92
CA LYS A 18 -2.11 -7.92 19.90
C LYS A 18 -1.14 -9.10 19.75
N PHE A 19 -1.59 -10.20 19.16
CA PHE A 19 -0.81 -11.43 19.00
C PHE A 19 -0.09 -11.54 17.65
N LEU A 20 -0.49 -10.78 16.63
CA LEU A 20 0.10 -10.87 15.27
C LEU A 20 1.63 -10.72 15.28
N ASN A 21 2.17 -9.86 16.14
CA ASN A 21 3.62 -9.65 16.27
C ASN A 21 4.37 -10.78 17.00
N TRP A 22 3.68 -11.74 17.60
CA TRP A 22 4.26 -12.80 18.43
C TRP A 22 4.03 -14.21 17.88
N ILE A 23 3.00 -14.41 17.05
CA ILE A 23 2.71 -15.73 16.49
C ILE A 23 3.67 -16.06 15.33
N PRO A 24 4.01 -17.35 15.12
CA PRO A 24 4.82 -17.73 13.98
C PRO A 24 4.17 -17.34 12.65
N VAL A 25 4.97 -16.83 11.71
CA VAL A 25 4.49 -16.34 10.40
C VAL A 25 3.71 -17.40 9.61
N GLY A 26 4.01 -18.69 9.79
CA GLY A 26 3.25 -19.78 9.18
C GLY A 26 1.77 -19.77 9.56
N TYR A 27 1.41 -19.40 10.80
CA TYR A 27 0.00 -19.27 11.18
C TYR A 27 -0.72 -18.14 10.45
N ILE A 28 0.01 -17.13 9.98
CA ILE A 28 -0.55 -15.99 9.25
C ILE A 28 -0.74 -16.37 7.77
N PHE A 29 0.30 -16.94 7.15
CA PHE A 29 0.34 -17.13 5.70
C PHE A 29 -0.12 -18.52 5.21
N GLU A 30 -0.03 -19.56 6.05
CA GLU A 30 -0.39 -20.94 5.67
C GLU A 30 -1.81 -21.33 6.11
N THR A 31 -2.50 -20.43 6.80
CA THR A 31 -3.90 -20.61 7.20
C THR A 31 -4.83 -19.71 6.38
N ASN A 32 -6.13 -19.83 6.61
CA ASN A 32 -7.13 -18.96 5.98
C ASN A 32 -7.25 -17.58 6.67
N LEU A 33 -6.31 -17.19 7.55
CA LEU A 33 -6.43 -15.96 8.34
C LEU A 33 -6.58 -14.72 7.46
N VAL A 34 -5.69 -14.55 6.48
CA VAL A 34 -5.70 -13.42 5.54
C VAL A 34 -6.99 -13.38 4.73
N ASP A 35 -7.45 -14.55 4.27
CA ASP A 35 -8.70 -14.70 3.52
C ASP A 35 -9.91 -14.27 4.38
N HIS A 36 -9.96 -14.66 5.66
CA HIS A 36 -11.03 -14.25 6.57
C HIS A 36 -11.02 -12.75 6.87
N LEU A 37 -9.85 -12.17 7.13
CA LEU A 37 -9.71 -10.73 7.37
C LEU A 37 -10.17 -9.93 6.15
N THR A 38 -9.64 -10.26 4.97
CA THR A 38 -9.92 -9.48 3.75
C THR A 38 -11.33 -9.68 3.21
N GLN A 39 -11.91 -10.88 3.28
CA GLN A 39 -13.19 -11.17 2.63
C GLN A 39 -14.40 -11.20 3.57
N LYS A 40 -14.23 -11.53 4.86
CA LYS A 40 -15.37 -11.67 5.79
C LYS A 40 -15.51 -10.50 6.75
N PHE A 41 -14.42 -9.99 7.31
CA PHE A 41 -14.50 -9.01 8.39
C PHE A 41 -14.35 -7.57 7.92
N LEU A 42 -13.53 -7.31 6.89
CA LEU A 42 -13.20 -5.96 6.45
C LEU A 42 -14.43 -5.16 5.97
N LEU A 43 -15.38 -5.80 5.29
CA LEU A 43 -16.59 -5.15 4.79
C LEU A 43 -17.63 -4.84 5.89
N VAL A 44 -17.52 -5.46 7.06
CA VAL A 44 -18.52 -5.30 8.12
C VAL A 44 -18.19 -4.03 8.92
N PRO A 45 -19.06 -3.00 8.95
CA PRO A 45 -18.73 -1.69 9.53
C PRO A 45 -18.21 -1.72 10.97
N MET A 46 -18.74 -2.63 11.81
CA MET A 46 -18.30 -2.80 13.19
C MET A 46 -16.89 -3.42 13.33
N PHE A 47 -16.41 -4.15 12.31
CA PHE A 47 -15.12 -4.86 12.35
C PHE A 47 -14.06 -4.21 11.45
N ARG A 48 -14.45 -3.36 10.49
CA ARG A 48 -13.56 -2.81 9.45
C ARG A 48 -12.29 -2.18 10.02
N SER A 49 -12.41 -1.41 11.09
CA SER A 49 -11.29 -0.65 11.66
C SER A 49 -10.25 -1.56 12.33
N VAL A 50 -10.70 -2.51 13.16
CA VAL A 50 -9.78 -3.47 13.81
C VAL A 50 -9.21 -4.47 12.79
N THR A 51 -10.00 -4.85 11.79
CA THR A 51 -9.56 -5.75 10.71
C THR A 51 -8.46 -5.10 9.87
N LEU A 52 -8.61 -3.82 9.52
CA LEU A 52 -7.59 -3.09 8.77
C LEU A 52 -6.30 -2.91 9.58
N GLN A 53 -6.41 -2.70 10.89
CA GLN A 53 -5.24 -2.70 11.78
C GLN A 53 -4.54 -4.07 11.78
N CYS A 54 -5.28 -5.19 11.83
CA CYS A 54 -4.68 -6.52 11.69
C CYS A 54 -3.95 -6.69 10.36
N LEU A 55 -4.57 -6.25 9.25
CA LEU A 55 -3.95 -6.31 7.91
C LEU A 55 -2.70 -5.43 7.82
N MET A 56 -2.68 -4.29 8.52
CA MET A 56 -1.51 -3.41 8.63
C MET A 56 -0.36 -4.06 9.39
N GLU A 57 -0.62 -4.72 10.52
CA GLU A 57 0.43 -5.47 11.24
C GLU A 57 0.99 -6.59 10.35
N ILE A 58 0.15 -7.30 9.60
CA ILE A 58 0.58 -8.35 8.65
C ILE A 58 1.40 -7.74 7.51
N ALA A 59 1.01 -6.57 6.98
CA ALA A 59 1.72 -5.86 5.93
C ALA A 59 3.09 -5.33 6.34
N GLY A 60 3.36 -5.21 7.66
CA GLY A 60 4.66 -4.81 8.19
C GLY A 60 5.63 -5.97 8.42
N ILE A 61 5.22 -7.21 8.16
CA ILE A 61 6.07 -8.39 8.37
C ILE A 61 7.11 -8.47 7.26
N SER A 62 8.36 -8.19 7.62
CA SER A 62 9.50 -8.44 6.73
C SER A 62 9.78 -9.94 6.66
N LEU A 63 9.66 -10.52 5.47
CA LEU A 63 9.88 -11.95 5.25
C LEU A 63 11.36 -12.21 4.94
N PRO A 64 12.05 -13.07 5.73
CA PRO A 64 13.41 -13.48 5.41
C PRO A 64 13.40 -14.41 4.19
N ASP A 65 14.14 -14.02 3.15
CA ASP A 65 14.27 -14.68 1.85
C ASP A 65 12.97 -14.80 1.02
N LYS A 66 13.12 -14.89 -0.30
CA LYS A 66 12.02 -14.93 -1.28
C LYS A 66 11.17 -16.20 -1.15
N ASN A 67 10.31 -16.27 -0.15
CA ASN A 67 9.26 -17.28 -0.08
C ASN A 67 8.12 -16.87 -1.01
N ASP A 68 8.15 -17.37 -2.24
CA ASP A 68 7.18 -17.04 -3.29
C ASP A 68 5.74 -17.30 -2.83
N THR A 69 5.48 -18.34 -2.02
CA THR A 69 4.13 -18.64 -1.50
C THR A 69 3.62 -17.57 -0.55
N TYR A 70 4.48 -17.04 0.33
CA TYR A 70 4.07 -15.97 1.25
C TYR A 70 3.93 -14.62 0.51
N ASN A 71 4.78 -14.37 -0.48
CA ASN A 71 4.65 -13.22 -1.37
C ASN A 71 3.32 -13.25 -2.14
N GLU A 72 2.92 -14.41 -2.67
CA GLU A 72 1.60 -14.60 -3.30
C GLU A 72 0.45 -14.27 -2.33
N LYS A 73 0.58 -14.67 -1.05
CA LYS A 73 -0.41 -14.32 -0.02
C LYS A 73 -0.43 -12.83 0.31
N LEU A 74 0.70 -12.13 0.32
CA LEU A 74 0.75 -10.67 0.47
C LEU A 74 0.12 -9.95 -0.72
N VAL A 75 0.39 -10.40 -1.95
CA VAL A 75 -0.25 -9.86 -3.17
C VAL A 75 -1.76 -10.09 -3.12
N PHE A 76 -2.21 -11.28 -2.73
CA PHE A 76 -3.62 -11.59 -2.52
C PHE A 76 -4.25 -10.68 -1.46
N MET A 77 -3.57 -10.49 -0.33
CA MET A 77 -4.04 -9.62 0.76
C MET A 77 -4.27 -8.19 0.26
N PHE A 78 -3.28 -7.61 -0.40
CA PHE A 78 -3.36 -6.24 -0.91
C PHE A 78 -4.45 -6.10 -1.97
N THR A 79 -4.48 -7.00 -2.95
CA THR A 79 -5.46 -6.98 -4.05
C THR A 79 -6.90 -7.04 -3.51
N ASN A 80 -7.18 -7.98 -2.59
CA ASN A 80 -8.52 -8.07 -2.00
C ASN A 80 -8.84 -6.86 -1.12
N THR A 81 -7.87 -6.35 -0.35
CA THR A 81 -8.08 -5.16 0.48
C THR A 81 -8.48 -3.98 -0.39
N MET A 82 -7.80 -3.74 -1.51
CA MET A 82 -8.14 -2.67 -2.46
C MET A 82 -9.49 -2.89 -3.13
N ALA A 83 -9.85 -4.13 -3.46
CA ALA A 83 -11.18 -4.47 -3.96
C ALA A 83 -12.30 -4.16 -2.94
N GLN A 84 -12.05 -4.39 -1.64
CA GLN A 84 -13.00 -4.00 -0.60
C GLN A 84 -13.03 -2.48 -0.39
N MET A 85 -11.89 -1.80 -0.44
CA MET A 85 -11.84 -0.34 -0.32
C MET A 85 -12.66 0.34 -1.41
N LYS A 86 -12.58 -0.15 -2.66
CA LYS A 86 -13.38 0.35 -3.78
C LYS A 86 -14.89 0.29 -3.51
N GLN A 87 -15.35 -0.72 -2.80
CA GLN A 87 -16.77 -0.87 -2.44
C GLN A 87 -17.18 0.05 -1.29
N MET A 88 -16.28 0.27 -0.33
CA MET A 88 -16.55 1.08 0.86
C MET A 88 -16.38 2.59 0.61
N MET A 89 -15.49 2.97 -0.31
CA MET A 89 -15.11 4.34 -0.58
C MET A 89 -14.91 4.52 -2.08
N ASP A 90 -15.90 5.12 -2.76
CA ASP A 90 -15.79 5.39 -4.19
C ASP A 90 -14.58 6.32 -4.47
N PRO A 91 -13.67 5.93 -5.39
CA PRO A 91 -12.60 6.82 -5.83
C PRO A 91 -13.08 8.14 -6.43
N SER A 92 -14.34 8.30 -6.83
CA SER A 92 -14.88 9.59 -7.28
C SER A 92 -15.15 10.58 -6.13
N LEU A 93 -15.26 10.08 -4.90
CA LEU A 93 -15.63 10.86 -3.72
C LEU A 93 -14.57 11.93 -3.37
N ASN A 94 -15.04 13.11 -2.95
CA ASN A 94 -14.20 14.11 -2.29
C ASN A 94 -13.91 13.66 -0.84
N LEU A 95 -12.75 13.04 -0.65
CA LEU A 95 -12.39 12.44 0.64
C LEU A 95 -12.16 13.50 1.72
N ALA A 96 -11.62 14.66 1.38
CA ALA A 96 -11.39 15.75 2.33
C ALA A 96 -12.70 16.28 2.92
N GLU A 97 -13.73 16.44 2.08
CA GLU A 97 -15.07 16.84 2.54
C GLU A 97 -15.74 15.74 3.35
N ALA A 98 -15.68 14.49 2.89
CA ALA A 98 -16.23 13.34 3.60
C ALA A 98 -15.58 13.14 4.98
N PHE A 99 -14.27 13.36 5.10
CA PHE A 99 -13.55 13.29 6.37
C PHE A 99 -14.03 14.37 7.35
N LYS A 100 -14.23 15.60 6.86
CA LYS A 100 -14.65 16.75 7.68
C LYS A 100 -16.03 16.57 8.32
N VAL A 101 -16.97 15.95 7.60
CA VAL A 101 -18.33 15.67 8.12
C VAL A 101 -18.49 14.26 8.68
N GLY A 102 -17.46 13.43 8.53
CA GLY A 102 -17.45 12.03 8.96
C GLY A 102 -17.46 11.88 10.48
N SER A 103 -17.85 10.69 10.93
CA SER A 103 -17.76 10.33 12.35
C SER A 103 -16.31 10.11 12.79
N ASP A 104 -16.09 10.08 14.11
CA ASP A 104 -14.79 9.74 14.69
C ASP A 104 -14.29 8.36 14.22
N ASP A 105 -15.21 7.43 13.97
CA ASP A 105 -14.88 6.10 13.43
C ASP A 105 -14.52 6.13 11.94
N ASP A 106 -15.13 7.02 11.14
CA ASP A 106 -14.77 7.21 9.73
C ASP A 106 -13.39 7.86 9.60
N GLN A 107 -13.10 8.86 10.44
CA GLN A 107 -11.81 9.52 10.47
C GLN A 107 -10.70 8.54 10.87
N LYS A 108 -10.93 7.73 11.92
CA LYS A 108 -10.01 6.63 12.32
C LYS A 108 -9.83 5.60 11.21
N PHE A 109 -10.89 5.27 10.48
CA PHE A 109 -10.79 4.32 9.37
C PHE A 109 -9.91 4.87 8.23
N ILE A 110 -10.05 6.15 7.88
CA ILE A 110 -9.22 6.83 6.88
C ILE A 110 -7.75 6.87 7.32
N ALA A 111 -7.48 7.18 8.59
CA ALA A 111 -6.14 7.15 9.15
C ALA A 111 -5.53 5.73 9.10
N ASN A 112 -6.30 4.69 9.46
CA ASN A 112 -5.86 3.30 9.36
C ASN A 112 -5.59 2.87 7.92
N LEU A 113 -6.35 3.37 6.94
CA LEU A 113 -6.10 3.12 5.53
C LEU A 113 -4.80 3.77 5.06
N ALA A 114 -4.55 5.03 5.45
CA ALA A 114 -3.30 5.74 5.15
C ALA A 114 -2.09 4.94 5.66
N GLN A 115 -2.17 4.49 6.91
CA GLN A 115 -1.11 3.74 7.56
C GLN A 115 -0.93 2.34 6.93
N PHE A 116 -2.01 1.64 6.57
CA PHE A 116 -1.94 0.36 5.85
C PHE A 116 -1.23 0.51 4.50
N LEU A 117 -1.66 1.48 3.68
CA LEU A 117 -1.08 1.73 2.36
C LEU A 117 0.40 2.11 2.47
N CYS A 118 0.73 3.03 3.39
CA CYS A 118 2.10 3.43 3.66
C CYS A 118 2.97 2.24 4.07
N THR A 119 2.54 1.43 5.04
CA THR A 119 3.27 0.26 5.51
C THR A 119 3.47 -0.76 4.38
N PHE A 120 2.40 -1.17 3.70
CA PHE A 120 2.48 -2.20 2.65
C PHE A 120 3.36 -1.75 1.49
N LEU A 121 3.16 -0.53 0.97
CA LEU A 121 3.90 -0.06 -0.20
C LEU A 121 5.39 0.14 0.11
N LYS A 122 5.74 0.57 1.33
CA LYS A 122 7.15 0.69 1.74
C LYS A 122 7.85 -0.67 1.82
N GLU A 123 7.20 -1.66 2.44
CA GLU A 123 7.81 -2.97 2.67
C GLU A 123 7.74 -3.89 1.43
N HIS A 124 6.69 -3.76 0.62
CA HIS A 124 6.32 -4.75 -0.40
C HIS A 124 6.00 -4.16 -1.79
N SER A 125 6.36 -2.90 -2.07
CA SER A 125 6.14 -2.26 -3.40
C SER A 125 6.53 -3.15 -4.58
N GLY A 126 7.69 -3.81 -4.52
CA GLY A 126 8.18 -4.67 -5.59
C GLY A 126 7.29 -5.87 -5.93
N LEU A 127 6.35 -6.25 -5.05
CA LEU A 127 5.38 -7.33 -5.30
C LEU A 127 4.16 -6.86 -6.12
N VAL A 128 3.86 -5.57 -6.11
CA VAL A 128 2.63 -5.00 -6.70
C VAL A 128 2.88 -4.05 -7.86
N GLU A 129 4.11 -3.59 -8.04
CA GLU A 129 4.53 -2.76 -9.18
C GLU A 129 4.67 -3.58 -10.46
N VAL A 130 3.56 -3.70 -11.21
CA VAL A 130 3.54 -4.38 -12.51
C VAL A 130 3.93 -3.40 -13.62
N THR A 131 5.14 -3.53 -14.15
CA THR A 131 5.66 -2.67 -15.23
C THR A 131 5.22 -3.10 -16.64
N ASP A 132 4.69 -4.31 -16.77
CA ASP A 132 4.22 -4.82 -18.04
C ASP A 132 2.89 -4.16 -18.45
N ASN A 133 2.68 -4.00 -19.76
CA ASN A 133 1.45 -3.43 -20.31
C ASN A 133 0.23 -4.36 -20.19
N LYS A 134 0.34 -5.51 -19.53
CA LYS A 134 -0.77 -6.44 -19.34
C LYS A 134 -1.65 -5.95 -18.20
N GLU A 135 -2.93 -5.84 -18.47
CA GLU A 135 -3.92 -5.57 -17.43
C GLU A 135 -4.00 -6.77 -16.49
N SER A 136 -3.90 -6.51 -15.18
CA SER A 136 -3.95 -7.52 -14.12
C SER A 136 -4.58 -6.92 -12.88
N ASP A 137 -5.24 -7.76 -12.07
CA ASP A 137 -5.89 -7.30 -10.83
C ASP A 137 -4.90 -6.65 -9.87
N VAL A 138 -3.64 -7.13 -9.84
CA VAL A 138 -2.56 -6.58 -9.03
C VAL A 138 -2.23 -5.15 -9.46
N LYS A 139 -2.10 -4.91 -10.78
CA LYS A 139 -1.85 -3.57 -11.33
C LYS A 139 -2.98 -2.61 -10.97
N THR A 140 -4.24 -3.03 -11.19
CA THR A 140 -5.41 -2.22 -10.87
C THR A 140 -5.49 -1.91 -9.37
N ALA A 141 -5.14 -2.86 -8.51
CA ALA A 141 -5.08 -2.66 -7.07
C ALA A 141 -3.98 -1.67 -6.67
N HIS A 142 -2.79 -1.75 -7.27
CA HIS A 142 -1.69 -0.80 -7.02
C HIS A 142 -2.07 0.61 -7.45
N GLU A 143 -2.58 0.79 -8.67
CA GLU A 143 -3.06 2.09 -9.18
C GLU A 143 -4.14 2.68 -8.26
N LEU A 144 -5.10 1.85 -7.83
CA LEU A 144 -6.14 2.27 -6.89
C LEU A 144 -5.55 2.69 -5.52
N GLY A 145 -4.58 1.94 -5.01
CA GLY A 145 -3.86 2.30 -3.78
C GLY A 145 -3.17 3.66 -3.88
N MET A 146 -2.54 3.95 -5.02
CA MET A 146 -1.92 5.25 -5.30
C MET A 146 -2.95 6.39 -5.38
N VAL A 147 -4.10 6.14 -6.01
CA VAL A 147 -5.22 7.11 -6.04
C VAL A 147 -5.73 7.40 -4.63
N TYR A 148 -5.88 6.38 -3.78
CA TYR A 148 -6.25 6.60 -2.38
C TYR A 148 -5.17 7.37 -1.62
N MET A 149 -3.89 7.06 -1.77
CA MET A 149 -2.81 7.81 -1.12
C MET A 149 -2.85 9.31 -1.48
N LEU A 150 -3.10 9.62 -2.76
CA LEU A 150 -3.26 11.02 -3.20
C LEU A 150 -4.47 11.68 -2.54
N LYS A 151 -5.64 11.04 -2.57
CA LYS A 151 -6.87 11.60 -1.97
C LYS A 151 -6.79 11.77 -0.47
N ILE A 152 -6.17 10.81 0.23
CA ILE A 152 -5.95 10.89 1.67
C ILE A 152 -5.00 12.04 2.00
N SER A 153 -4.01 12.33 1.13
CA SER A 153 -3.10 13.46 1.32
C SER A 153 -3.77 14.83 1.22
N GLU A 154 -4.99 14.92 0.66
CA GLU A 154 -5.79 16.15 0.59
C GLU A 154 -6.65 16.39 1.84
N VAL A 155 -6.72 15.43 2.76
CA VAL A 155 -7.44 15.57 4.02
C VAL A 155 -6.75 16.61 4.90
N ASP A 156 -7.52 17.55 5.44
CA ASP A 156 -7.05 18.60 6.36
C ASP A 156 -6.87 18.05 7.78
N ASP A 157 -5.94 17.11 7.93
CA ASP A 157 -5.51 16.54 9.21
C ASP A 157 -3.97 16.38 9.22
N VAL A 158 -3.33 16.97 10.23
CA VAL A 158 -1.87 17.05 10.32
C VAL A 158 -1.23 15.67 10.51
N GLU A 159 -1.85 14.77 11.25
CA GLU A 159 -1.27 13.45 11.54
C GLU A 159 -1.42 12.52 10.33
N ILE A 160 -2.57 12.55 9.65
CA ILE A 160 -2.77 11.82 8.39
C ILE A 160 -1.80 12.33 7.33
N PHE A 161 -1.64 13.64 7.20
CA PHE A 161 -0.71 14.22 6.23
C PHE A 161 0.74 13.79 6.50
N LYS A 162 1.18 13.68 7.76
CA LYS A 162 2.52 13.18 8.11
C LYS A 162 2.73 11.73 7.66
N ILE A 163 1.72 10.86 7.82
CA ILE A 163 1.78 9.47 7.36
C ILE A 163 1.99 9.42 5.84
N CYS A 164 1.19 10.20 5.09
CA CYS A 164 1.31 10.28 3.65
C CYS A 164 2.64 10.89 3.20
N LEU A 165 3.10 11.95 3.86
CA LEU A 165 4.36 12.61 3.56
C LEU A 165 5.56 11.68 3.76
N ASP A 166 5.56 10.85 4.81
CA ASP A 166 6.59 9.84 5.02
C ASP A 166 6.67 8.85 3.84
N TYR A 167 5.52 8.39 3.34
CA TYR A 167 5.46 7.56 2.13
C TYR A 167 5.99 8.30 0.90
N TRP A 168 5.50 9.51 0.62
CA TRP A 168 5.90 10.28 -0.55
C TRP A 168 7.39 10.59 -0.56
N ASN A 169 7.96 10.90 0.60
CA ASN A 169 9.38 11.11 0.78
C ASN A 169 10.18 9.82 0.51
N TRP A 170 9.74 8.69 1.07
CA TRP A 170 10.36 7.38 0.80
C TRP A 170 10.30 7.02 -0.69
N MET A 171 9.13 7.10 -1.33
CA MET A 171 8.94 6.74 -2.74
C MET A 171 9.80 7.63 -3.65
N SER A 172 9.80 8.94 -3.41
CA SER A 172 10.62 9.89 -4.17
C SER A 172 12.12 9.61 -4.01
N ALA A 173 12.56 9.25 -2.80
CA ALA A 173 13.95 8.88 -2.53
C ALA A 173 14.34 7.58 -3.26
N GLU A 174 13.48 6.55 -3.25
CA GLU A 174 13.71 5.30 -3.99
C GLU A 174 13.82 5.54 -5.50
N LEU A 175 12.86 6.26 -6.09
CA LEU A 175 12.87 6.59 -7.51
C LEU A 175 14.08 7.45 -7.90
N TYR A 176 14.55 8.32 -6.98
CA TYR A 176 15.77 9.11 -7.18
C TYR A 176 17.01 8.22 -7.17
N ARG A 177 17.14 7.29 -6.21
CA ARG A 177 18.27 6.35 -6.09
C ARG A 177 18.41 5.43 -7.29
N GLU A 178 17.31 5.06 -7.94
CA GLU A 178 17.34 4.29 -9.19
C GLU A 178 17.99 5.05 -10.36
N CYS A 179 18.07 6.38 -10.29
CA CYS A 179 18.75 7.17 -11.31
C CYS A 179 19.30 8.51 -10.78
N PRO A 180 20.43 8.49 -10.04
CA PRO A 180 20.95 9.71 -9.42
C PRO A 180 21.61 10.68 -10.41
N PHE A 181 21.98 10.25 -11.63
CA PHE A 181 22.93 10.98 -12.48
C PHE A 181 22.48 11.34 -13.91
N LEU A 182 21.23 11.09 -14.32
CA LEU A 182 20.78 11.52 -15.67
C LEU A 182 20.71 13.05 -15.86
N CYS A 183 20.82 13.83 -14.78
CA CYS A 183 20.85 15.30 -14.85
C CYS A 183 22.26 15.90 -15.03
N SER A 184 23.34 15.10 -15.04
CA SER A 184 24.70 15.62 -15.22
C SER A 184 25.10 15.92 -16.68
N SER A 185 24.16 15.87 -17.64
CA SER A 185 24.40 16.34 -19.02
C SER A 185 24.16 17.86 -19.20
N MET A 186 23.83 18.59 -18.13
CA MET A 186 23.88 20.07 -18.14
C MET A 186 25.35 20.54 -18.01
N GLY A 187 26.14 20.22 -19.03
CA GLY A 187 27.57 20.48 -19.07
C GLY A 187 28.24 20.11 -20.39
N SER A 188 27.48 19.97 -21.49
CA SER A 188 28.07 19.88 -22.83
C SER A 188 28.51 21.26 -23.33
N PHE A 189 29.46 21.88 -22.62
CA PHE A 189 30.39 22.85 -23.20
C PHE A 189 31.58 22.13 -23.89
N VAL A 190 31.60 20.79 -23.89
CA VAL A 190 32.69 19.97 -24.45
C VAL A 190 32.51 19.66 -25.95
N GLY A 191 31.50 20.24 -26.61
CA GLY A 191 31.27 20.09 -28.06
C GLY A 191 32.28 20.82 -28.97
N ALA A 192 33.39 21.34 -28.45
CA ALA A 192 34.41 22.06 -29.23
C ALA A 192 35.57 21.17 -29.74
N PHE A 193 35.71 19.93 -29.24
CA PHE A 193 36.76 19.02 -29.71
C PHE A 193 36.16 17.67 -30.09
N GLY A 194 35.92 17.51 -31.40
CA GLY A 194 35.28 16.36 -32.03
C GLY A 194 35.90 15.01 -31.71
N LEU A 195 35.38 14.37 -30.65
CA LEU A 195 35.56 12.95 -30.38
C LEU A 195 34.20 12.35 -29.99
N GLY A 196 33.67 11.53 -30.92
CA GLY A 196 32.73 10.44 -30.66
C GLY A 196 31.43 10.78 -29.93
N ALA A 197 30.34 10.95 -30.70
CA ALA A 197 28.99 10.79 -30.17
C ALA A 197 28.82 9.35 -29.64
N LEU A 198 28.97 9.16 -28.33
CA LEU A 198 28.46 7.99 -27.66
C LEU A 198 26.94 8.16 -27.55
N SER A 199 26.23 7.55 -28.50
CA SER A 199 24.79 7.30 -28.43
C SER A 199 24.47 6.55 -27.15
N SER A 200 24.19 7.28 -26.10
CA SER A 200 23.67 6.74 -24.84
C SER A 200 22.19 6.55 -25.06
N ASN A 201 21.78 5.30 -25.19
CA ASN A 201 20.38 4.90 -25.27
C ASN A 201 19.77 5.11 -23.87
N HIS A 202 19.33 6.34 -23.59
CA HIS A 202 18.84 6.77 -22.28
C HIS A 202 17.43 6.21 -22.03
N GLN A 203 17.34 4.96 -21.58
CA GLN A 203 16.05 4.34 -21.29
C GLN A 203 15.66 4.63 -19.82
N VAL A 204 14.62 5.46 -19.64
CA VAL A 204 14.02 5.73 -18.32
C VAL A 204 13.66 4.41 -17.64
N PRO A 205 14.03 4.18 -16.36
CA PRO A 205 13.69 2.96 -15.62
C PRO A 205 12.20 2.64 -15.70
N PRO A 206 11.79 1.38 -15.91
CA PRO A 206 10.38 1.00 -16.06
C PRO A 206 9.49 1.46 -14.90
N ARG A 207 10.01 1.40 -13.67
CA ARG A 207 9.32 1.83 -12.44
C ARG A 207 8.96 3.33 -12.43
N ARG A 208 9.81 4.20 -13.01
CA ARG A 208 9.53 5.64 -13.16
C ARG A 208 8.42 5.95 -14.16
N ARG A 209 7.99 5.01 -14.99
CA ARG A 209 6.85 5.20 -15.89
C ARG A 209 5.51 4.92 -15.22
N LEU A 210 5.54 4.32 -14.02
CA LEU A 210 4.37 3.94 -13.24
C LEU A 210 3.81 5.11 -12.43
N TYR A 211 4.63 6.12 -12.13
CA TYR A 211 4.35 7.27 -11.26
C TYR A 211 4.59 8.59 -12.00
#